data_AF-A0A3C1EFG4-F1
#
_entry.id   AF-A0A3C1EFG4-F1
#
_cell.length_a   1.000
_cell.length_b   1.000
_cell.length_c   1.000
_cell.angle_alpha   90.00
_cell.angle_beta   90.00
_cell.angle_gamma   90.00
#
_symmetry.space_group_name_H-M   'P 1'
#
loop_
_entity.id
_entity.type
_entity.pdbx_description
1 polymer ?
#
loop_
_entity_poly.entity_id
_entity_poly.type
_entity_poly.pdbx_seq_one_letter_code
_entity_poly.pdbx_strand_id
1 'polypeptide(L)'
;MYTLTPATEIHGRIAKFQERLRAARLEAAFLVQNADLFYFAGSIQQGILIVPADGEPIYFVRRVFERAVSESPLANVRKIASPREVTAYFADRHVS
;
A
#
# COMPACT_ATOMS: atom_id res chain seq x y z
N MET A 1 -23.60 7.89 -5.17
CA MET A 1 -22.82 6.64 -5.29
C MET A 1 -21.48 7.06 -5.88
N TYR A 2 -20.36 6.84 -5.18
CA TYR A 2 -19.03 7.15 -5.74
C TYR A 2 -18.49 5.90 -6.42
N THR A 3 -17.84 6.07 -7.56
CA THR A 3 -17.27 4.98 -8.36
C THR A 3 -15.90 4.59 -7.78
N LEU A 4 -15.70 3.30 -7.50
CA LEU A 4 -14.40 2.78 -7.10
C LEU A 4 -13.44 2.73 -8.29
N THR A 5 -12.15 2.93 -8.03
CA THR A 5 -11.13 2.74 -9.06
C THR A 5 -11.06 1.26 -9.46
N PRO A 6 -11.10 0.91 -10.76
CA PRO A 6 -11.00 -0.48 -11.19
C PRO A 6 -9.74 -1.16 -10.66
N ALA A 7 -9.88 -2.42 -10.22
CA ALA A 7 -8.75 -3.21 -9.70
C ALA A 7 -7.60 -3.33 -10.70
N THR A 8 -7.93 -3.52 -11.98
CA THR A 8 -6.96 -3.59 -13.08
C THR A 8 -6.13 -2.31 -13.21
N GLU A 9 -6.74 -1.15 -12.97
CA GLU A 9 -6.05 0.14 -13.03
C GLU A 9 -5.10 0.30 -11.85
N ILE A 10 -5.53 -0.03 -10.63
CA ILE A 10 -4.68 0.01 -9.44
C ILE A 10 -3.48 -0.93 -9.59
N HIS A 11 -3.69 -2.19 -10.00
CA HIS A 11 -2.60 -3.14 -10.21
C HIS A 11 -1.65 -2.69 -11.33
N GLY A 12 -2.18 -2.12 -12.42
CA GLY A 12 -1.35 -1.57 -13.50
C GLY A 12 -0.47 -0.40 -13.05
N ARG A 13 -0.99 0.50 -12.22
CA ARG A 13 -0.22 1.61 -11.62
C ARG A 13 0.90 1.08 -10.73
N ILE A 14 0.61 0.09 -9.89
CA ILE A 14 1.60 -0.54 -9.01
C ILE A 14 2.68 -1.24 -9.82
N ALA A 15 2.32 -2.06 -10.81
CA ALA A 15 3.30 -2.76 -11.65
C ALA A 15 4.27 -1.78 -12.33
N LYS A 16 3.75 -0.69 -12.90
CA LYS A 16 4.58 0.36 -13.51
C LYS A 16 5.46 1.10 -12.50
N PHE A 17 4.98 1.28 -11.27
CA PHE A 17 5.77 1.88 -10.21
C PHE A 17 6.89 0.95 -9.74
N GLN A 18 6.63 -0.35 -9.64
CA GLN A 18 7.62 -1.37 -9.33
C GLN A 18 8.74 -1.44 -10.40
N GLU A 19 8.39 -1.32 -11.68
CA GLU A 19 9.39 -1.17 -12.75
C GLU A 19 10.33 0.00 -12.52
N ARG A 20 9.80 1.15 -12.09
CA ARG A 20 10.59 2.35 -11.78
C ARG A 20 11.46 2.15 -10.54
N LEU A 21 10.96 1.47 -9.50
CA LEU A 21 11.76 1.13 -8.32
C LEU A 21 12.94 0.24 -8.68
N ARG A 22 12.70 -0.83 -9.46
CA ARG A 22 13.77 -1.71 -9.98
C ARG A 22 14.79 -0.94 -10.80
N ALA A 23 14.35 -0.10 -11.73
CA ALA A 23 15.25 0.72 -12.56
C ALA A 23 16.10 1.69 -11.72
N ALA A 24 15.54 2.21 -10.63
CA ALA A 24 16.22 3.08 -9.68
C ALA A 24 17.07 2.33 -8.64
N ARG A 25 17.09 0.99 -8.66
CA ARG A 25 17.72 0.11 -7.64
C ARG A 25 17.22 0.41 -6.22
N LEU A 26 15.94 0.71 -6.08
CA LEU A 26 15.26 0.89 -4.80
C LEU A 26 14.47 -0.37 -4.48
N GLU A 27 14.53 -0.84 -3.23
CA GLU A 27 13.87 -2.07 -2.81
C GLU A 27 12.37 -1.89 -2.53
N ALA A 28 11.96 -0.70 -2.06
CA ALA A 28 10.57 -0.38 -1.77
C ALA A 28 10.33 1.13 -1.71
N ALA A 29 9.07 1.51 -1.80
CA ALA A 29 8.57 2.85 -1.52
C ALA A 29 7.51 2.83 -0.41
N PHE A 30 7.56 3.84 0.46
CA PHE A 30 6.60 4.07 1.53
C PHE A 30 5.78 5.30 1.16
N LEU A 31 4.49 5.11 0.86
CA LEU A 31 3.57 6.15 0.43
C LEU A 31 2.63 6.52 1.58
N VAL A 32 2.59 7.81 1.90
CA VAL A 32 1.84 8.35 3.06
C VAL A 32 0.90 9.49 2.70
N GLN A 33 1.10 10.12 1.55
CA GLN A 33 0.27 11.23 1.10
C GLN A 33 -1.07 10.69 0.59
N ASN A 34 -2.16 11.36 0.96
CA ASN A 34 -3.52 10.96 0.58
C ASN A 34 -3.71 10.80 -0.94
N ALA A 35 -3.05 11.66 -1.74
CA ALA A 35 -3.09 11.56 -3.20
C ALA A 35 -2.43 10.26 -3.70
N ASP A 36 -1.28 9.90 -3.14
CA ASP A 36 -0.58 8.66 -3.49
C ASP A 36 -1.38 7.43 -3.02
N LEU A 37 -1.93 7.47 -1.81
CA LEU A 37 -2.78 6.39 -1.27
C LEU A 37 -4.01 6.18 -2.14
N PHE A 38 -4.70 7.24 -2.55
CA PHE A 38 -5.80 7.12 -3.48
C PHE A 38 -5.34 6.58 -4.84
N TYR A 39 -4.23 7.09 -5.37
CA TYR A 39 -3.74 6.69 -6.68
C TYR A 39 -3.29 5.22 -6.73
N PHE A 40 -2.60 4.72 -5.71
CA PHE A 40 -2.00 3.39 -5.68
C PHE A 40 -2.80 2.35 -4.87
N ALA A 41 -3.74 2.76 -4.02
CA ALA A 41 -4.59 1.83 -3.26
C ALA A 41 -6.09 2.05 -3.49
N GLY A 42 -6.51 3.04 -4.30
CA GLY A 42 -7.94 3.32 -4.55
C GLY A 42 -8.70 3.86 -3.34
N SER A 43 -8.00 4.15 -2.23
CA SER A 43 -8.60 4.58 -0.98
C SER A 43 -7.76 5.66 -0.28
N ILE A 44 -8.43 6.67 0.27
CA ILE A 44 -7.81 7.83 0.94
C ILE A 44 -7.69 7.64 2.47
N GLN A 45 -7.97 6.44 2.99
CA GLN A 45 -7.89 6.21 4.44
C GLN A 45 -6.49 6.50 4.98
N GLN A 46 -6.41 6.99 6.22
CA GLN A 46 -5.13 7.36 6.81
C GLN A 46 -4.27 6.10 7.04
N GLY A 47 -3.10 6.03 6.40
CA GLY A 47 -2.26 4.85 6.44
C GLY A 47 -0.89 5.03 5.81
N ILE A 48 -0.21 3.90 5.59
CA ILE A 48 1.07 3.77 4.91
C ILE A 48 0.89 2.64 3.90
N LEU A 49 1.02 2.94 2.61
CA LEU A 49 1.11 1.91 1.57
C LEU A 49 2.58 1.64 1.30
N ILE A 50 2.97 0.37 1.39
CA ILE A 50 4.31 -0.07 1.04
C ILE A 50 4.24 -0.79 -0.29
N VAL A 51 5.00 -0.30 -1.26
CA VAL A 51 5.14 -0.93 -2.58
C VAL A 51 6.57 -1.43 -2.70
N PRO A 52 6.83 -2.73 -2.55
CA PRO A 52 8.15 -3.29 -2.79
C PRO A 52 8.44 -3.30 -4.30
N ALA A 53 9.71 -3.28 -4.69
CA ALA A 53 10.14 -3.43 -6.07
C ALA A 53 9.66 -4.75 -6.66
N ASP A 54 9.61 -5.80 -5.83
CA ASP A 54 9.13 -7.13 -6.21
C ASP A 54 8.18 -7.69 -5.13
N GLY A 55 7.11 -8.36 -5.58
CA GLY A 55 6.08 -8.91 -4.70
C GLY A 55 4.88 -8.00 -4.48
N GLU A 56 4.08 -8.34 -3.47
CA GLU A 56 2.77 -7.71 -3.23
C GLU A 56 2.88 -6.47 -2.35
N PRO A 57 2.16 -5.37 -2.68
CA PRO A 57 2.07 -4.20 -1.82
C PRO A 57 1.28 -4.50 -0.53
N ILE A 58 1.58 -3.75 0.53
CA ILE A 58 0.92 -3.88 1.84
C ILE A 58 0.38 -2.53 2.27
N TYR A 59 -0.94 -2.44 2.49
CA TYR A 59 -1.59 -1.21 2.93
C TYR A 59 -1.89 -1.25 4.42
N PHE A 60 -1.09 -0.56 5.22
CA PHE A 60 -1.29 -0.42 6.66
C PHE A 60 -2.20 0.78 6.95
N VAL A 61 -3.36 0.55 7.56
CA VAL A 61 -4.41 1.55 7.75
C VAL A 61 -4.62 1.81 9.23
N ARG A 62 -4.58 3.08 9.62
CA ARG A 62 -4.75 3.53 11.01
C ARG A 62 -6.20 3.83 11.37
N ARG A 63 -6.97 4.41 10.44
CA ARG A 63 -8.35 4.82 10.69
C ARG A 63 -9.27 4.31 9.60
N VAL A 64 -10.46 3.89 10.01
CA VAL A 64 -11.54 3.42 9.13
C VAL A 64 -11.10 2.27 8.21
N PHE A 65 -10.50 1.25 8.81
CA PHE A 65 -9.98 0.06 8.13
C PHE A 65 -11.01 -0.59 7.21
N GLU A 66 -12.26 -0.65 7.65
CA GLU A 66 -13.38 -1.26 6.93
C GLU A 66 -13.62 -0.57 5.59
N ARG A 67 -13.47 0.77 5.55
CA ARG A 67 -13.54 1.51 4.28
C ARG A 67 -12.37 1.19 3.37
N ALA A 68 -11.16 1.11 3.90
CA ALA A 68 -9.99 0.75 3.10
C ALA A 68 -10.15 -0.63 2.47
N VAL A 69 -10.69 -1.61 3.20
CA VAL A 69 -11.00 -2.95 2.66
C VAL A 69 -12.09 -2.91 1.59
N SER A 70 -13.11 -2.07 1.74
CA SER A 70 -14.19 -1.96 0.74
C SER A 70 -13.81 -1.17 -0.53
N GLU A 71 -12.87 -0.23 -0.40
CA GLU A 71 -12.49 0.69 -1.48
C GLU A 71 -11.26 0.21 -2.25
N SER A 72 -10.32 -0.44 -1.54
CA SER A 72 -9.06 -0.89 -2.11
C SER A 72 -9.17 -2.30 -2.70
N PRO A 73 -8.67 -2.52 -3.93
CA PRO A 73 -8.56 -3.85 -4.50
C PRO A 73 -7.34 -4.64 -3.99
N LEU A 74 -6.52 -4.05 -3.12
CA LEU A 74 -5.30 -4.70 -2.63
C LEU A 74 -5.63 -5.89 -1.73
N ALA A 75 -4.97 -7.02 -1.96
CA ALA A 75 -5.18 -8.24 -1.18
C ALA A 75 -4.67 -8.13 0.27
N ASN A 76 -3.67 -7.27 0.53
CA ASN A 76 -3.01 -7.17 1.84
C ASN A 76 -3.25 -5.79 2.47
N VAL A 77 -4.41 -5.63 3.10
CA VAL A 77 -4.76 -4.46 3.91
C VAL A 77 -4.72 -4.85 5.39
N ARG A 78 -3.99 -4.09 6.21
CA ARG A 78 -3.75 -4.40 7.63
C ARG A 78 -4.10 -3.22 8.51
N LYS A 79 -4.84 -3.46 9.59
CA LYS A 79 -5.10 -2.45 10.60
C LYS A 79 -3.87 -2.28 11.51
N ILE A 80 -3.51 -1.05 11.81
CA ILE A 80 -2.47 -0.69 12.78
C ILE A 80 -2.97 0.41 13.72
N ALA A 81 -2.54 0.43 14.98
CA ALA A 81 -2.84 1.55 15.87
C ALA A 81 -1.84 2.71 15.69
N SER A 82 -0.58 2.38 15.39
CA SER A 82 0.51 3.32 15.25
C SER A 82 1.46 2.96 14.10
N PRO A 83 2.16 3.94 13.50
CA PRO A 83 3.20 3.66 12.49
C PRO A 83 4.33 2.74 12.98
N ARG A 84 4.57 2.64 14.30
CA ARG A 84 5.61 1.79 14.89
C ARG A 84 5.37 0.31 14.63
N GLU A 85 4.11 -0.10 14.48
CA GLU A 85 3.75 -1.49 14.16
C GLU A 85 4.21 -1.90 12.75
N VAL A 86 4.38 -0.94 11.83
CA VAL A 86 4.96 -1.21 10.51
C VAL A 86 6.43 -1.61 10.65
N THR A 87 7.20 -0.88 11.47
CA THR A 87 8.60 -1.23 11.74
C THR A 87 8.71 -2.60 12.40
N ALA A 88 7.88 -2.90 13.39
CA ALA A 88 7.83 -4.20 14.05
C ALA A 88 7.54 -5.34 13.05
N TYR A 89 6.58 -5.13 12.13
CA TYR A 89 6.23 -6.10 11.09
C TYR A 89 7.42 -6.54 10.24
N PHE A 90 8.31 -5.61 9.89
CA PHE A 90 9.52 -5.94 9.10
C PHE A 90 10.67 -6.45 9.97
N ALA A 91 10.81 -6.00 11.21
CA ALA A 91 11.84 -6.51 12.13
C ALA A 91 11.68 -8.02 12.35
N ASP A 92 10.45 -8.49 12.57
CA ASP A 92 10.14 -9.91 12.76
C ASP A 92 10.41 -10.77 11.52
N ARG A 93 10.52 -10.15 10.34
CA ARG A 93 10.69 -10.83 9.05
C ARG A 93 12.13 -10.84 8.52
N HIS A 94 13.04 -10.07 9.14
CA HIS A 94 14.48 -10.06 8.80
C HIS A 94 15.30 -11.04 9.66
N VAL A 95 14.66 -12.05 10.26
CA VAL A 95 15.34 -13.17 10.93
C VAL A 95 15.36 -14.38 9.98
N SER A 96 16.23 -14.33 8.97
CA SER A 96 16.83 -15.47 8.25
C SER A 96 17.95 -14.98 7.33
#